data_AF-A0A2N2G8J7-F1
#
_entry.id   AF-A0A2N2G8J7-F1
#
_cell.length_a   1.000
_cell.length_b   1.000
_cell.length_c   1.000
_cell.angle_alpha   90.00
_cell.angle_beta   90.00
_cell.angle_gamma   90.00
#
_symmetry.space_group_name_H-M   'P 1'
#
loop_
_entity.id
_entity.type
_entity.pdbx_description
1 polymer ?
#
loop_
_entity_poly.entity_id
_entity_poly.type
_entity_poly.pdbx_seq_one_letter_code
_entity_poly.pdbx_strand_id
1 'polypeptide(L)'
;MKDILTVSQLNDYIKTFLEDTFGSLWVEGEVSNLRRPPSGHIYFTLKDDKSQIRAVYFRQYGNRAAKFDLEDGLKILCRARLSAYPPRGEYQLIVESVEPQGVGALQKAFEQLKARLAAEGLFDPSHKKEL
;
A
#
# COMPACT_ATOMS: atom_id res chain seq x y z
N MET A 1 20.49 -35.58 -18.00
CA MET A 1 19.41 -36.07 -17.13
C MET A 1 18.49 -34.88 -16.90
N LYS A 2 17.16 -35.01 -17.05
CA LYS A 2 16.25 -33.90 -16.68
C LYS A 2 16.10 -33.93 -15.16
N ASP A 3 16.46 -32.85 -14.49
CA ASP A 3 16.19 -32.71 -13.06
C ASP A 3 14.68 -32.58 -12.86
N ILE A 4 14.08 -33.56 -12.18
CA ILE A 4 12.65 -33.56 -11.86
C ILE A 4 12.47 -32.86 -10.51
N LEU A 5 11.83 -31.70 -10.54
CA LEU A 5 11.53 -30.91 -9.34
C LEU A 5 10.16 -31.29 -8.76
N THR A 6 10.08 -31.35 -7.44
CA THR A 6 8.80 -31.31 -6.73
C THR A 6 8.18 -29.91 -6.83
N VAL A 7 6.86 -29.81 -6.61
CA VAL A 7 6.14 -28.53 -6.60
C VAL A 7 6.75 -27.56 -5.57
N SER A 8 7.12 -28.06 -4.38
CA SER A 8 7.75 -27.25 -3.34
C SER A 8 9.11 -26.70 -3.79
N GLN A 9 9.97 -27.56 -4.37
CA GLN A 9 11.27 -27.12 -4.89
C GLN A 9 11.12 -26.06 -5.98
N LEU A 10 10.15 -26.23 -6.89
CA LEU A 10 9.88 -25.24 -7.92
C LEU A 10 9.45 -23.90 -7.31
N ASN A 11 8.52 -23.91 -6.36
CA ASN A 11 8.05 -22.69 -5.70
C ASN A 11 9.15 -22.00 -4.87
N ASP A 12 10.00 -22.77 -4.21
CA ASP A 12 11.15 -22.23 -3.47
C ASP A 12 12.17 -21.60 -4.42
N TYR A 13 12.46 -22.23 -5.57
CA TYR A 13 13.32 -21.64 -6.59
C TYR A 13 12.74 -20.35 -7.17
N ILE A 14 11.44 -20.30 -7.43
CA ILE A 14 10.79 -19.06 -7.90
C ILE A 14 10.89 -17.98 -6.82
N LYS A 15 10.64 -18.31 -5.55
CA LYS A 15 10.77 -17.35 -4.44
C LYS A 15 12.18 -16.76 -4.40
N THR A 16 13.21 -17.59 -4.40
CA THR A 16 14.61 -17.15 -4.38
C THR A 16 14.93 -16.29 -5.60
N PHE A 17 14.55 -16.74 -6.80
CA PHE A 17 14.78 -15.99 -8.03
C PHE A 17 14.16 -14.58 -7.98
N LEU A 18 12.91 -14.47 -7.53
CA LEU A 18 12.23 -13.17 -7.41
C LEU A 18 12.90 -12.27 -6.36
N GLU A 19 13.24 -12.82 -5.19
CA GLU A 19 13.87 -12.06 -4.10
C GLU A 19 15.26 -11.54 -4.50
N ASP A 20 16.07 -12.37 -5.18
CA ASP A 20 17.42 -12.00 -5.63
C ASP A 20 17.42 -11.02 -6.80
N THR A 21 16.45 -11.15 -7.72
CA THR A 21 16.40 -10.31 -8.93
C THR A 21 15.94 -8.89 -8.63
N PHE A 22 14.91 -8.74 -7.80
CA PHE A 22 14.22 -7.45 -7.66
C PHE A 22 14.63 -6.65 -6.43
N GLY A 23 15.13 -7.29 -5.37
CA GLY A 23 15.49 -6.59 -4.13
C GLY A 23 14.36 -5.67 -3.61
N SER A 24 14.70 -4.42 -3.29
CA SER A 24 13.73 -3.37 -2.93
C SER A 24 13.36 -2.55 -4.16
N LEU A 25 12.07 -2.32 -4.37
CA LEU A 25 11.51 -1.68 -5.55
C LEU A 25 10.34 -0.75 -5.19
N TRP A 26 9.99 0.13 -6.12
CA TRP A 26 8.83 1.00 -6.02
C TRP A 26 7.75 0.58 -7.02
N VAL A 27 6.50 0.53 -6.58
CA VAL A 27 5.33 0.21 -7.41
C VAL A 27 4.26 1.25 -7.20
N GLU A 28 3.66 1.69 -8.30
CA GLU A 28 2.47 2.54 -8.30
C GLU A 28 1.22 1.70 -8.60
N GLY A 29 0.10 2.02 -7.96
CA GLY A 29 -1.19 1.49 -8.36
C GLY A 29 -2.32 1.96 -7.44
N GLU A 30 -3.53 1.51 -7.76
CA GLU A 30 -4.72 1.73 -6.95
C GLU A 30 -4.92 0.59 -5.95
N VAL A 31 -5.24 0.94 -4.70
CA VAL A 31 -5.59 -0.01 -3.65
C VAL A 31 -6.99 -0.56 -3.89
N SER A 32 -7.13 -1.88 -3.76
CA SER A 32 -8.42 -2.57 -3.79
C SER A 32 -8.43 -3.76 -2.83
N ASN A 33 -9.61 -4.25 -2.46
CA ASN A 33 -9.79 -5.42 -1.60
C ASN A 33 -9.05 -5.28 -0.25
N LEU A 34 -9.02 -4.07 0.33
CA LEU A 34 -8.34 -3.79 1.58
C LEU A 34 -8.95 -4.59 2.75
N ARG A 35 -8.08 -5.24 3.53
CA ARG A 35 -8.46 -6.01 4.74
C ARG A 35 -7.50 -5.70 5.88
N ARG A 36 -8.07 -5.51 7.08
CA ARG A 36 -7.34 -5.23 8.32
C ARG A 36 -7.71 -6.24 9.42
N PRO A 37 -7.22 -7.50 9.36
CA PRO A 37 -7.51 -8.51 10.37
C PRO A 37 -6.96 -8.14 11.77
N PRO A 38 -7.41 -8.80 12.84
CA PRO A 38 -6.96 -8.56 14.22
C PRO A 38 -5.46 -8.77 14.46
N SER A 39 -4.75 -9.49 13.57
CA SER A 39 -3.28 -9.62 13.64
C SER A 39 -2.54 -8.27 13.48
N GLY A 40 -3.22 -7.25 12.95
CA GLY A 40 -2.65 -5.93 12.70
C GLY A 40 -1.83 -5.84 11.41
N HIS A 41 -1.86 -6.87 10.56
CA HIS A 41 -1.34 -6.80 9.20
C HIS A 41 -2.42 -6.22 8.28
N ILE A 42 -2.00 -5.44 7.29
CA ILE A 42 -2.90 -4.90 6.28
C ILE A 42 -2.67 -5.71 5.00
N TYR A 43 -3.74 -6.23 4.41
CA TYR A 43 -3.69 -6.93 3.13
C TYR A 43 -4.50 -6.15 2.11
N PHE A 44 -3.98 -6.01 0.90
CA PHE A 44 -4.71 -5.38 -0.19
C PHE A 44 -4.22 -5.91 -1.53
N THR A 45 -4.89 -5.53 -2.60
CA THR A 45 -4.47 -5.75 -3.98
C THR A 45 -4.09 -4.39 -4.56
N LEU A 46 -2.89 -4.29 -5.11
CA LEU A 46 -2.44 -3.15 -5.87
C LEU A 46 -2.72 -3.43 -7.35
N LYS A 47 -3.45 -2.56 -8.03
CA LYS A 47 -3.87 -2.77 -9.43
C LYS A 47 -3.63 -1.54 -10.30
N ASP A 48 -3.52 -1.78 -11.60
CA ASP A 48 -3.65 -0.79 -12.67
C ASP A 48 -4.73 -1.26 -13.67
N ASP A 49 -4.81 -0.63 -14.84
CA ASP A 49 -5.81 -0.95 -15.87
C ASP A 49 -5.65 -2.34 -16.48
N LYS A 50 -4.49 -2.99 -16.31
CA LYS A 50 -4.12 -4.24 -17.01
C LYS A 50 -3.77 -5.38 -16.07
N SER A 51 -3.41 -5.10 -14.83
CA SER A 51 -2.74 -6.05 -13.95
C SER A 51 -2.99 -5.75 -12.48
N GLN A 52 -2.80 -6.77 -11.66
CA GLN A 52 -2.95 -6.67 -10.21
C GLN A 52 -1.95 -7.57 -9.50
N ILE A 53 -1.55 -7.19 -8.30
CA ILE A 53 -0.67 -7.97 -7.43
C ILE A 53 -1.12 -7.85 -5.97
N ARG A 54 -1.02 -8.94 -5.23
CA ARG A 54 -1.32 -8.92 -3.79
C ARG A 54 -0.21 -8.22 -3.03
N ALA A 55 -0.59 -7.48 -2.01
CA ALA A 55 0.32 -6.76 -1.14
C ALA A 55 -0.02 -7.03 0.33
N VAL A 56 1.03 -7.21 1.13
CA VAL A 56 0.94 -7.31 2.58
C VAL A 56 1.78 -6.21 3.20
N TYR A 57 1.18 -5.48 4.13
CA TYR A 57 1.85 -4.51 4.97
C TYR A 57 1.88 -5.02 6.40
N PHE A 58 3.05 -5.50 6.83
CA PHE A 58 3.21 -6.09 8.16
C PHE A 58 3.13 -5.04 9.27
N ARG A 59 2.59 -5.45 10.43
CA ARG A 59 2.34 -4.60 11.60
C ARG A 59 3.58 -3.81 12.04
N GLN A 60 4.76 -4.42 11.96
CA GLN A 60 6.04 -3.79 12.30
C GLN A 60 6.31 -2.50 11.51
N TYR A 61 5.77 -2.42 10.30
CA TYR A 61 5.78 -1.23 9.46
C TYR A 61 4.42 -0.48 9.49
N GLY A 62 3.34 -1.20 9.81
CA GLY A 62 1.96 -0.73 9.88
C GLY A 62 1.69 0.42 10.86
N ASN A 63 2.51 0.61 11.90
CA ASN A 63 2.37 1.79 12.78
C ASN A 63 2.65 3.12 12.07
N ARG A 64 3.40 3.12 10.95
CA ARG A 64 3.53 4.31 10.07
C ARG A 64 2.39 4.40 9.06
N ALA A 65 1.89 3.27 8.58
CA ALA A 65 0.66 3.19 7.79
C ALA A 65 -0.55 3.76 8.54
N ALA A 66 -0.64 3.53 9.86
CA ALA A 66 -1.71 4.09 10.69
C ALA A 66 -1.72 5.63 10.72
N LYS A 67 -0.64 6.31 10.28
CA LYS A 67 -0.65 7.76 10.10
C LYS A 67 -1.38 8.22 8.83
N PHE A 68 -1.63 7.31 7.88
CA PHE A 68 -2.25 7.61 6.60
C PHE A 68 -3.30 6.56 6.26
N ASP A 69 -4.58 6.95 6.26
CA ASP A 69 -5.70 6.02 6.14
C ASP A 69 -5.78 5.44 4.72
N LEU A 70 -5.11 4.29 4.52
CA LEU A 70 -5.21 3.50 3.29
C LEU A 70 -6.67 3.12 3.05
N GLU A 71 -7.21 3.45 1.89
CA GLU A 71 -8.60 3.18 1.52
C GLU A 71 -8.65 2.53 0.14
N ASP A 72 -9.69 1.74 -0.14
CA ASP A 72 -9.93 1.25 -1.50
C ASP A 72 -10.17 2.44 -2.45
N GLY A 73 -9.66 2.33 -3.68
CA GLY A 73 -9.71 3.39 -4.69
C GLY A 73 -8.57 4.41 -4.57
N LEU A 74 -7.73 4.32 -3.54
CA LEU A 74 -6.61 5.24 -3.38
C LEU A 74 -5.43 4.85 -4.28
N LYS A 75 -4.93 5.80 -5.08
CA LYS A 75 -3.66 5.66 -5.78
C LYS A 75 -2.49 5.91 -4.83
N ILE A 76 -1.55 4.95 -4.82
CA ILE A 76 -0.38 4.98 -3.96
C ILE A 76 0.88 4.66 -4.76
N LEU A 77 1.99 5.18 -4.26
CA LEU A 77 3.35 4.75 -4.56
C LEU A 77 3.86 4.00 -3.32
N CYS A 78 4.20 2.72 -3.47
CA CYS A 78 4.71 1.92 -2.35
C CYS A 78 6.12 1.43 -2.61
N ARG A 79 6.97 1.48 -1.59
CA ARG A 79 8.24 0.77 -1.56
C ARG A 79 8.01 -0.61 -0.98
N ALA A 80 8.45 -1.63 -1.70
CA ALA A 80 8.18 -3.02 -1.37
C ALA A 80 9.33 -3.95 -1.79
N ARG A 81 9.25 -5.20 -1.34
CA ARG A 81 10.05 -6.32 -1.86
C ARG A 81 9.11 -7.32 -2.53
N LEU A 82 9.50 -7.83 -3.68
CA LEU A 82 8.76 -8.91 -4.34
C LEU A 82 9.16 -10.25 -3.73
N SER A 83 8.17 -11.06 -3.37
CA SER A 83 8.37 -12.40 -2.82
C SER A 83 7.27 -13.33 -3.32
N ALA A 84 7.42 -14.62 -3.07
CA ALA A 84 6.41 -15.64 -3.30
C ALA A 84 5.97 -16.26 -1.97
N TYR A 85 4.73 -16.73 -1.90
CA TYR A 85 4.22 -17.56 -0.82
C TYR A 85 4.20 -19.03 -1.28
N PRO A 86 5.24 -19.83 -0.97
CA PRO A 86 5.42 -21.16 -1.55
C PRO A 86 4.23 -22.11 -1.34
N PRO A 87 3.53 -22.12 -0.20
CA PRO A 87 2.37 -22.99 -0.01
C PRO A 87 1.23 -22.78 -1.02
N ARG A 88 1.13 -21.59 -1.63
CA ARG A 88 0.10 -21.29 -2.64
C ARG A 88 0.65 -20.99 -4.03
N GLY A 89 1.97 -20.89 -4.19
CA GLY A 89 2.59 -20.50 -5.46
C GLY A 89 2.18 -19.10 -5.94
N GLU A 90 1.80 -18.21 -5.02
CA GLU A 90 1.35 -16.85 -5.32
C GLU A 90 2.47 -15.85 -5.07
N TYR A 91 2.66 -14.89 -5.97
CA TYR A 91 3.57 -13.77 -5.76
C TYR A 91 2.88 -12.65 -4.98
N GLN A 92 3.66 -11.91 -4.19
CA GLN A 92 3.16 -10.82 -3.37
C GLN A 92 4.23 -9.75 -3.13
N LEU A 93 3.76 -8.53 -2.95
CA LEU A 93 4.56 -7.42 -2.45
C LEU A 93 4.57 -7.43 -0.92
N ILE A 94 5.76 -7.44 -0.34
CA ILE A 94 5.98 -7.14 1.08
C ILE A 94 6.24 -5.63 1.17
N VAL A 95 5.23 -4.88 1.60
CA VAL A 95 5.25 -3.42 1.64
C VAL A 95 6.03 -2.93 2.85
N GLU A 96 6.91 -1.96 2.63
CA GLU A 96 7.75 -1.33 3.66
C GLU A 96 7.28 0.09 3.97
N SER A 97 6.94 0.85 2.93
CA SER A 97 6.40 2.22 3.04
C SER A 97 5.40 2.51 1.93
N VAL A 98 4.48 3.42 2.22
CA VAL A 98 3.45 3.87 1.28
C VAL A 98 3.39 5.39 1.29
N GLU A 99 3.29 5.97 0.10
CA GLU A 99 3.07 7.38 -0.15
C GLU A 99 1.82 7.52 -1.04
N PRO A 100 0.85 8.36 -0.69
CA PRO A 100 -0.27 8.62 -1.60
C PRO A 100 0.22 9.37 -2.83
N GLN A 101 -0.31 8.97 -3.99
CA GLN A 101 0.07 9.57 -5.26
C GLN A 101 -1.09 10.42 -5.81
N GLY A 102 -0.80 11.70 -6.09
CA GLY A 102 -1.69 12.61 -6.82
C GLY A 102 -2.23 13.82 -6.06
N VAL A 103 -2.77 14.78 -6.83
CA VAL A 103 -3.43 16.02 -6.39
C VAL A 103 -4.56 15.75 -5.38
N GLY A 104 -5.19 14.58 -5.45
CA GLY A 104 -6.22 14.15 -4.49
C GLY A 104 -5.72 13.99 -3.06
N ALA A 105 -4.45 13.66 -2.83
CA ALA A 105 -3.88 13.60 -1.48
C ALA A 105 -3.69 15.00 -0.90
N LEU A 106 -3.26 15.95 -1.73
CA LEU A 106 -3.12 17.36 -1.40
C LEU A 106 -4.50 18.02 -1.22
N GLN A 107 -5.48 17.67 -2.06
CA GLN A 107 -6.87 18.09 -1.96
C GLN A 107 -7.56 17.49 -0.72
N LYS A 108 -7.34 16.20 -0.41
CA LYS A 108 -7.87 15.54 0.80
C LYS A 108 -7.22 16.13 2.05
N ALA A 109 -5.91 16.37 2.04
CA ALA A 109 -5.22 17.08 3.12
C ALA A 109 -5.72 18.52 3.27
N PHE A 110 -5.99 19.22 2.17
CA PHE A 110 -6.58 20.54 2.15
C PHE A 110 -8.01 20.55 2.70
N GLU A 111 -8.85 19.59 2.32
CA GLU A 111 -10.23 19.49 2.84
C GLU A 111 -10.26 19.09 4.31
N GLN A 112 -9.38 18.19 4.75
CA GLN A 112 -9.22 17.85 6.17
C GLN A 112 -8.75 19.06 6.99
N LEU A 113 -7.77 19.82 6.46
CA LEU A 113 -7.30 21.05 7.09
C LEU A 113 -8.41 22.11 7.14
N LYS A 114 -9.16 22.28 6.06
CA LYS A 114 -10.30 23.21 5.99
C LYS A 114 -11.39 22.83 6.98
N ALA A 115 -11.74 21.55 7.08
CA ALA A 115 -12.71 21.06 8.04
C ALA A 115 -12.24 21.29 9.49
N ARG A 116 -10.95 21.06 9.78
CA ARG A 116 -10.36 21.33 11.10
C ARG A 116 -10.40 22.82 11.46
N LEU A 117 -9.93 23.69 10.56
CA LEU A 117 -9.95 25.13 10.78
C LEU A 117 -11.38 25.69 10.90
N ALA A 118 -12.36 25.08 10.21
CA ALA A 118 -13.77 25.40 10.38
C ALA A 118 -14.30 24.99 11.76
N ALA A 119 -13.95 23.79 12.23
CA ALA A 119 -14.30 23.33 13.58
C ALA A 119 -13.65 24.19 14.68
N GLU A 120 -12.46 24.74 14.43
CA GLU A 120 -11.78 25.68 15.32
C GLU A 120 -12.39 27.10 15.27
N GLY A 121 -13.44 27.35 14.47
CA GLY A 121 -14.12 28.65 14.38
C GLY A 121 -13.31 29.72 13.65
N LEU A 122 -12.20 29.35 13.00
CA LEU A 122 -11.30 30.31 12.35
C LEU A 122 -11.86 30.91 11.05
N PHE A 123 -12.97 30.37 10.54
CA PHE A 123 -13.73 30.93 9.41
C PHE A 123 -14.99 31.69 9.85
N ASP A 124 -15.16 31.95 11.13
CA ASP A 124 -16.32 32.70 11.63
C ASP A 124 -16.35 34.12 10.99
N PRO A 125 -17.49 34.54 10.42
CA PRO A 125 -17.64 35.87 9.83
C PRO A 125 -17.28 37.00 10.80
N SER A 126 -17.43 36.80 12.10
CA SER A 126 -17.07 37.78 13.14
C SER A 126 -15.57 38.09 13.21
N HIS A 127 -14.70 37.24 12.65
CA HIS A 127 -13.25 37.46 12.60
C HIS A 127 -12.78 38.07 11.27
N LYS A 128 -13.67 38.28 10.28
CA LYS A 128 -13.30 38.93 9.02
C LYS A 128 -13.18 40.44 9.19
N LYS A 129 -12.01 40.99 8.85
CA LYS A 129 -11.83 42.44 8.66
C LYS A 129 -12.33 42.84 7.28
N GLU A 130 -13.14 43.89 7.22
CA GLU A 130 -13.45 44.59 5.97
C GLU A 130 -12.16 45.19 5.39
N LEU A 131 -11.96 45.01 4.09
CA LEU A 131 -10.83 45.52 3.31
C LEU A 131 -11.26 46.77 2.55
#